data_AF-A0A9X3M1G5-F1
#
_entry.id   AF-A0A9X3M1G5-F1
#
_cell.length_a   1.000
_cell.length_b   1.000
_cell.length_c   1.000
_cell.angle_alpha   90.00
_cell.angle_beta   90.00
_cell.angle_gamma   90.00
#
_symmetry.space_group_name_H-M   'P 1'
#
loop_
_entity.id
_entity.type
_entity.pdbx_description
1 polymer ?
#
loop_
_entity_poly.entity_id
_entity_poly.type
_entity_poly.pdbx_seq_one_letter_code
_entity_poly.pdbx_strand_id
1 'polypeptide(L)'
;MAQKKNTDQVEVVKNETTKNAGGEGQIVDGIYTEREVELINGVKVDIEVIVDRDMLPASVSSLAHEGNIEGMLMAQLTAKTRKLLDWTGATRKDLHEVIGPVVQRATELADK
;
A
#
# COMPACT_ATOMS: atom_id res chain seq x y z
N MET A 1 -1.17 -30.69 46.79
CA MET A 1 -2.30 -30.39 45.88
C MET A 1 -2.72 -28.95 46.18
N ALA A 2 -2.80 -27.97 45.28
CA ALA A 2 -3.00 -27.98 43.84
C ALA A 2 -2.32 -26.77 43.19
N GLN A 3 -1.89 -26.95 41.95
CA GLN A 3 -1.54 -25.90 40.98
C GLN A 3 -2.74 -24.97 40.72
N LYS A 4 -2.48 -23.68 40.53
CA LYS A 4 -3.26 -22.85 39.61
C LYS A 4 -2.31 -22.07 38.70
N LYS A 5 -2.35 -22.46 37.42
CA LYS A 5 -1.77 -21.79 36.25
C LYS A 5 -2.65 -20.58 35.84
N ASN A 6 -2.07 -19.77 34.96
CA ASN A 6 -2.70 -18.83 34.01
C ASN A 6 -3.08 -17.45 34.58
N THR A 7 -2.76 -16.32 33.97
CA THR A 7 -2.32 -16.04 32.59
C THR A 7 -1.56 -14.71 32.61
N ASP A 8 -0.32 -14.71 32.11
CA ASP A 8 0.37 -13.49 31.67
C ASP A 8 -0.44 -12.91 30.52
N GLN A 9 -1.22 -11.87 30.80
CA GLN A 9 -1.81 -11.02 29.78
C GLN A 9 -0.66 -10.21 29.18
N VAL A 10 -0.12 -10.71 28.09
CA VAL A 10 0.69 -9.90 27.18
C VAL A 10 -0.25 -8.81 26.67
N GLU A 11 -0.18 -7.62 27.27
CA GLU A 11 -0.60 -6.39 26.59
C GLU A 11 0.20 -6.34 25.30
N VAL A 12 -0.44 -6.80 24.21
CA VAL A 12 -0.01 -6.45 22.88
C VAL A 12 -0.19 -4.95 22.81
N VAL A 13 0.90 -4.24 23.10
CA VAL A 13 1.06 -2.82 22.82
C VAL A 13 0.55 -2.66 21.40
N LYS A 14 -0.62 -2.02 21.27
CA LYS A 14 -1.10 -1.55 19.98
C LYS A 14 0.08 -0.85 19.37
N ASN A 15 0.68 -1.45 18.35
CA ASN A 15 1.64 -0.74 17.54
C ASN A 15 0.79 0.30 16.83
N GLU A 16 0.59 1.43 17.48
CA GLU A 16 0.16 2.68 16.89
C GLU A 16 1.27 3.07 15.91
N THR A 17 1.30 2.37 14.77
CA THR A 17 1.87 2.94 13.56
C THR A 17 1.00 4.14 13.27
N THR A 18 1.47 5.24 13.83
CA THR A 18 0.75 6.48 13.97
C THR A 18 0.57 7.04 12.57
N LYS A 19 -0.71 7.19 12.18
CA LYS A 19 -1.19 8.17 11.21
C LYS A 19 -0.46 8.20 9.85
N ASN A 20 -0.88 7.34 8.94
CA ASN A 20 -1.20 7.85 7.61
C ASN A 20 -2.72 8.06 7.57
N ALA A 21 -3.14 9.18 8.14
CA ALA A 21 -4.49 9.70 7.97
C ALA A 21 -4.60 10.28 6.55
N GLY A 22 -4.63 9.39 5.56
CA GLY A 22 -4.95 9.68 4.17
C GLY A 22 -6.14 8.82 3.78
N GLY A 23 -7.29 9.48 3.60
CA GLY A 23 -8.54 9.05 2.97
C GLY A 23 -9.04 7.60 3.12
N GLU A 24 -10.32 7.44 3.48
CA GLU A 24 -11.11 6.29 3.02
C GLU A 24 -11.05 6.26 1.49
N GLY A 25 -10.13 5.47 0.92
CA GLY A 25 -9.95 5.42 -0.52
C GLY A 25 -11.15 4.79 -1.21
N GLN A 26 -11.38 5.19 -2.45
CA GLN A 26 -12.56 4.78 -3.21
C GLN A 26 -12.15 3.96 -4.42
N ILE A 27 -12.87 2.87 -4.69
CA ILE A 27 -12.71 2.08 -5.91
C ILE A 27 -13.75 2.53 -6.93
N VAL A 28 -13.29 3.01 -8.09
CA VAL A 28 -14.12 3.36 -9.24
C VAL A 28 -13.45 2.78 -10.48
N ASP A 29 -14.21 2.06 -11.30
CA ASP A 29 -13.74 1.46 -12.57
C ASP A 29 -12.43 0.66 -12.44
N GLY A 30 -12.33 -0.18 -11.39
CA GLY A 30 -11.15 -1.02 -11.18
C GLY A 30 -9.91 -0.29 -10.66
N ILE A 31 -10.05 0.98 -10.25
CA ILE A 31 -8.97 1.81 -9.70
C ILE A 31 -9.34 2.27 -8.30
N TYR A 32 -8.51 1.91 -7.32
CA TYR A 32 -8.53 2.47 -5.98
C TYR A 32 -7.80 3.80 -5.95
N THR A 33 -8.41 4.84 -5.40
CA THR A 33 -7.79 6.15 -5.24
C THR A 33 -7.74 6.55 -3.77
N GLU A 34 -6.54 6.82 -3.27
CA GLU A 34 -6.29 7.41 -1.95
C GLU A 34 -5.73 8.82 -2.13
N ARG A 35 -6.41 9.80 -1.52
CA ARG A 35 -6.07 11.23 -1.68
C ARG A 35 -5.18 11.73 -0.56
N GLU A 36 -4.39 12.75 -0.87
CA GLU A 36 -3.54 13.47 0.08
C GLU A 36 -2.58 12.55 0.86
N VAL A 37 -2.09 11.50 0.23
CA VAL A 37 -1.08 10.60 0.81
C VAL A 37 0.22 11.37 0.97
N GLU A 38 0.70 11.49 2.20
CA GLU A 38 1.92 12.20 2.52
C GLU A 38 3.14 11.29 2.31
N LEU A 39 4.02 11.69 1.39
CA LEU A 39 5.32 11.08 1.19
C LEU A 39 6.27 11.45 2.34
N ILE A 40 7.36 10.72 2.51
CA ILE A 40 8.36 10.92 3.58
C ILE A 40 8.99 12.31 3.50
N ASN A 41 9.07 12.90 2.30
CA ASN A 41 9.57 14.26 2.10
C ASN A 41 8.54 15.35 2.43
N GLY A 42 7.36 14.98 2.94
CA GLY A 42 6.27 15.89 3.32
C GLY A 42 5.38 16.35 2.15
N VAL A 43 5.63 15.88 0.92
CA VAL A 43 4.78 16.19 -0.24
C VAL A 43 3.54 15.31 -0.20
N LYS A 44 2.36 15.91 -0.40
CA LYS A 44 1.10 15.18 -0.50
C LYS A 44 0.75 14.89 -1.96
N VAL A 45 0.37 13.65 -2.23
CA VAL A 45 0.04 13.16 -3.57
C VAL A 45 -1.22 12.31 -3.54
N ASP A 46 -1.95 12.30 -4.64
CA ASP A 46 -3.04 11.34 -4.84
C ASP A 46 -2.46 10.06 -5.47
N ILE A 47 -2.71 8.92 -4.83
CA ILE A 47 -2.23 7.61 -5.26
C ILE A 47 -3.39 6.84 -5.88
N GLU A 48 -3.24 6.46 -7.14
CA GLU A 48 -4.17 5.62 -7.87
C GLU A 48 -3.54 4.24 -8.09
N VAL A 49 -4.22 3.20 -7.61
CA VAL A 49 -3.83 1.80 -7.68
C VAL A 49 -4.83 1.04 -8.55
N ILE A 50 -4.34 0.34 -9.56
CA ILE A 50 -5.11 -0.58 -10.38
C ILE A 50 -5.36 -1.84 -9.56
N VAL A 51 -6.63 -2.12 -9.25
CA VAL A 51 -7.06 -3.30 -8.49
C VAL A 51 -7.76 -4.34 -9.38
N ASP A 52 -8.27 -3.92 -10.54
CA ASP A 52 -8.77 -4.86 -11.55
C ASP A 52 -7.61 -5.61 -12.21
N ARG A 53 -7.63 -6.94 -12.07
CA ARG A 53 -6.59 -7.83 -12.59
C ARG A 53 -6.52 -7.84 -14.11
N ASP A 54 -7.63 -7.57 -14.80
CA ASP A 54 -7.67 -7.51 -16.27
C ASP A 54 -7.07 -6.20 -16.81
N MET A 55 -6.97 -5.16 -15.96
CA MET A 55 -6.36 -3.87 -16.28
C MET A 55 -4.87 -3.78 -15.92
N LEU A 56 -4.34 -4.78 -15.22
CA LEU A 56 -2.92 -4.80 -14.84
C LEU A 56 -2.01 -4.94 -16.07
N PRO A 57 -0.86 -4.24 -16.11
CA PRO A 57 0.11 -4.41 -17.18
C PRO A 57 0.59 -5.85 -17.31
N ALA A 58 0.78 -6.35 -18.53
CA ALA A 58 1.27 -7.71 -18.79
C ALA A 58 2.61 -8.03 -18.11
N SER A 59 3.44 -7.00 -17.86
CA SER A 59 4.70 -7.13 -17.13
C SER A 59 4.52 -7.56 -15.67
N VAL A 60 3.33 -7.42 -15.08
CA VAL A 60 3.08 -7.83 -13.69
C VAL A 60 3.33 -9.33 -13.52
N SER A 61 2.97 -10.17 -14.48
CA SER A 61 3.22 -11.62 -14.40
C SER A 61 4.70 -11.96 -14.45
N SER A 62 5.50 -11.28 -15.28
CA SER A 62 6.95 -11.51 -15.33
C SER A 62 7.62 -11.01 -14.04
N LEU A 63 7.22 -9.83 -13.55
CA LEU A 63 7.73 -9.28 -12.30
C LEU A 63 7.40 -10.17 -11.09
N ALA A 64 6.21 -10.76 -11.07
CA ALA A 64 5.83 -11.74 -10.06
C ALA A 64 6.67 -13.01 -10.12
N HIS A 65 6.95 -13.52 -11.33
CA HIS A 65 7.81 -14.69 -11.52
C HIS A 65 9.26 -14.42 -11.08
N GLU A 66 9.77 -13.21 -11.31
CA GLU A 66 11.10 -12.76 -10.91
C GLU A 66 11.21 -12.45 -9.41
N GLY A 67 10.09 -12.40 -8.68
CA GLY A 67 10.06 -11.94 -7.29
C GLY A 67 10.39 -10.46 -7.13
N ASN A 68 10.19 -9.66 -8.18
CA ASN A 68 10.49 -8.22 -8.19
C ASN A 68 9.33 -7.42 -7.57
N ILE A 69 9.27 -7.42 -6.24
CA ILE A 69 8.21 -6.76 -5.47
C ILE A 69 8.11 -5.26 -5.78
N GLU A 70 9.24 -4.57 -5.92
CA GLU A 70 9.25 -3.13 -6.21
C GLU A 70 8.70 -2.82 -7.59
N GLY A 71 9.09 -3.64 -8.58
CA GLY A 71 8.51 -3.56 -9.92
C GLY A 71 7.01 -3.85 -9.90
N MET A 72 6.56 -4.83 -9.11
CA MET A 72 5.13 -5.15 -8.97
C MET A 72 4.33 -4.01 -8.33
N LEU A 73 4.86 -3.38 -7.27
CA LEU A 73 4.23 -2.23 -6.63
C LEU A 73 4.07 -1.09 -7.64
N MET A 74 5.15 -0.76 -8.37
CA MET A 74 5.10 0.27 -9.40
C MET A 74 4.15 -0.09 -10.55
N ALA A 75 4.08 -1.36 -10.96
CA ALA A 75 3.22 -1.80 -12.04
C ALA A 75 1.72 -1.76 -11.69
N GLN A 76 1.37 -1.89 -10.41
CA GLN A 76 0.00 -1.71 -9.91
C GLN A 76 -0.42 -0.24 -9.85
N LEU A 77 0.49 0.72 -9.95
CA LEU A 77 0.13 2.14 -9.99
C LEU A 77 -0.26 2.57 -11.40
N THR A 78 -1.21 3.52 -11.50
CA THR A 78 -1.53 4.13 -12.78
C THR A 78 -0.31 4.87 -13.35
N ALA A 79 -0.29 5.06 -14.68
CA ALA A 79 0.78 5.83 -15.32
C ALA A 79 0.86 7.28 -14.81
N LYS A 80 -0.29 7.84 -14.38
CA LYS A 80 -0.38 9.17 -13.78
C LYS A 80 0.33 9.21 -12.43
N THR A 81 0.02 8.28 -11.53
CA THR A 81 0.65 8.21 -10.21
C THR A 81 2.15 7.95 -10.31
N ARG A 82 2.60 7.04 -11.19
CA ARG A 82 4.05 6.83 -11.41
C ARG A 82 4.79 8.11 -11.80
N LYS A 83 4.25 8.84 -12.78
CA LYS A 83 4.84 10.13 -13.21
C LYS A 83 4.83 11.17 -12.08
N LEU A 84 3.77 11.20 -11.28
CA LEU A 84 3.67 12.10 -10.13
C LEU A 84 4.77 11.79 -9.11
N LEU A 85 4.97 10.52 -8.77
CA LEU A 85 5.99 10.07 -7.83
C LEU A 85 7.40 10.42 -8.30
N ASP A 86 7.71 10.18 -9.58
CA ASP A 86 8.99 10.57 -10.17
C ASP A 86 9.20 12.10 -10.07
N TRP A 87 8.15 12.87 -10.34
CA TRP A 87 8.22 14.33 -10.31
C TRP A 87 8.39 14.89 -8.89
N THR A 88 7.75 14.28 -7.90
CA THR A 88 7.87 14.66 -6.48
C THR A 88 9.18 14.18 -5.84
N GLY A 89 10.01 13.44 -6.59
CA GLY A 89 11.25 12.86 -6.07
C GLY A 89 11.00 11.76 -5.04
N ALA A 90 9.92 10.98 -5.21
CA ALA A 90 9.63 9.84 -4.35
C ALA A 90 10.79 8.84 -4.40
N THR A 91 11.19 8.36 -3.24
CA THR A 91 12.33 7.47 -3.09
C THR A 91 11.89 6.02 -3.00
N ARG A 92 12.87 5.11 -3.08
CA ARG A 92 12.65 3.69 -2.76
C ARG A 92 12.07 3.50 -1.35
N LYS A 93 12.37 4.40 -0.41
CA LYS A 93 11.82 4.33 0.95
C LYS A 93 10.32 4.64 0.96
N ASP A 94 9.89 5.64 0.19
CA ASP A 94 8.46 5.95 -0.01
C ASP A 94 7.71 4.78 -0.63
N LEU A 95 8.34 4.06 -1.57
CA LEU A 95 7.76 2.88 -2.18
C LEU A 95 7.40 1.80 -1.15
N HIS A 96 8.26 1.58 -0.15
CA HIS A 96 8.05 0.55 0.87
C HIS A 96 7.19 1.02 2.05
N GLU A 97 7.43 2.23 2.55
CA GLU A 97 6.81 2.71 3.80
C GLU A 97 5.48 3.44 3.58
N VAL A 98 5.22 3.93 2.37
CA VAL A 98 4.01 4.70 2.04
C VAL A 98 3.19 3.98 0.98
N ILE A 99 3.77 3.74 -0.19
CA ILE A 99 3.05 3.18 -1.34
C ILE A 99 2.67 1.72 -1.12
N GLY A 100 3.59 0.90 -0.62
CA GLY A 100 3.34 -0.51 -0.31
C GLY A 100 2.07 -0.70 0.55
N PRO A 101 1.95 -0.01 1.69
CA PRO A 101 0.74 -0.01 2.51
C PRO A 101 -0.53 0.45 1.77
N VAL A 102 -0.44 1.46 0.89
CA VAL A 102 -1.59 1.92 0.07
C VAL A 102 -2.04 0.82 -0.89
N VAL A 103 -1.11 0.19 -1.61
CA VAL A 103 -1.41 -0.93 -2.53
C VAL A 103 -1.98 -2.13 -1.79
N GLN A 104 -1.47 -2.42 -0.59
CA GLN A 104 -2.02 -3.49 0.25
C GLN A 104 -3.48 -3.20 0.63
N ARG A 105 -3.78 -1.99 1.12
CA ARG A 105 -5.17 -1.59 1.44
C ARG A 105 -6.08 -1.66 0.21
N ALA A 106 -5.60 -1.20 -0.95
CA ALA A 106 -6.33 -1.25 -2.21
C ALA A 106 -6.72 -2.69 -2.56
N THR A 107 -5.78 -3.62 -2.46
CA THR A 107 -5.99 -5.04 -2.75
C THR A 107 -6.98 -5.66 -1.76
N GLU A 108 -6.80 -5.40 -0.45
CA GLU A 108 -7.69 -5.90 0.60
C GLU A 108 -9.14 -5.38 0.48
N LEU A 109 -9.32 -4.17 -0.05
CA LEU A 109 -10.64 -3.59 -0.31
C LEU A 109 -11.27 -4.14 -1.58
N ALA A 110 -10.48 -4.47 -2.61
CA ALA A 110 -10.97 -5.04 -3.85
C ALA A 110 -11.35 -6.54 -3.72
N ASP A 111 -10.71 -7.27 -2.80
CA ASP A 111 -11.02 -8.66 -2.50
C ASP A 111 -12.27 -8.84 -1.59
N LYS A 112 -12.87 -7.75 -1.11
CA LYS A 112 -14.10 -7.74 -0.28
C LYS A 112 -15.36 -7.59 -1.10
#